data_AF-A0A0F9P3Z7-F1
#
_entry.id   AF-A0A0F9P3Z7-F1
#
_cell.length_a   1.000
_cell.length_b   1.000
_cell.length_c   1.000
_cell.angle_alpha   90.00
_cell.angle_beta   90.00
_cell.angle_gamma   90.00
#
_symmetry.space_group_name_H-M   'P 1'
#
loop_
_entity.id
_entity.type
_entity.pdbx_description
1 polymer ?
#
loop_
_entity_poly.entity_id
_entity_poly.type
_entity_poly.pdbx_seq_one_letter_code
_entity_poly.pdbx_strand_id
1 'polypeptide(L)' 'MLAGLEIQEYVCLKCGHKMNEKSLGSKKIDGKYYRLFCINCGSNEVKLI' A
#
# COMPACT_ATOMS: atom_id res chain seq x y z
N MET A 1 5.94 -18.94 19.79
CA MET A 1 5.76 -17.48 19.97
C MET A 1 5.34 -16.94 18.62
N LEU A 2 4.08 -16.50 18.49
CA LEU A 2 3.49 -16.07 17.23
C LEU A 2 4.25 -14.84 16.73
N ALA A 3 4.93 -14.96 15.58
CA ALA A 3 5.61 -13.84 14.95
C ALA A 3 4.57 -12.74 14.69
N GLY A 4 4.72 -11.60 15.34
CA GLY A 4 3.90 -10.43 15.07
C GLY A 4 4.09 -10.04 13.61
N LEU A 5 3.04 -10.21 12.81
CA LEU A 5 2.96 -9.54 11.52
C LEU A 5 2.96 -8.05 11.84
N GLU A 6 4.09 -7.38 11.67
CA GLU A 6 4.14 -5.92 11.64
C GLU A 6 3.36 -5.47 10.40
N ILE A 7 2.06 -5.25 10.57
CA ILE A 7 1.19 -4.76 9.50
C ILE A 7 1.69 -3.37 9.15
N GLN A 8 2.39 -3.26 8.02
CA GLN A 8 2.83 -1.96 7.53
C GLN A 8 1.61 -1.15 7.10
N GLU A 9 1.43 0.00 7.73
CA GLU A 9 0.38 0.96 7.42
C GLU A 9 0.88 2.04 6.48
N TYR A 10 0.03 2.44 5.54
CA TYR A 10 0.31 3.39 4.50
C TYR A 10 -0.83 4.40 4.41
N VAL A 11 -0.51 5.62 4.03
CA VAL A 11 -1.50 6.67 3.75
C VAL A 11 -1.33 7.18 2.34
N CYS A 12 -2.45 7.35 1.63
CA CYS A 12 -2.45 8.03 0.34
C CYS A 12 -2.33 9.54 0.56
N LEU A 13 -1.30 10.15 -0.02
CA LEU A 13 -1.05 11.58 0.07
C LEU A 13 -2.03 12.43 -0.76
N LYS A 14 -2.78 11.82 -1.67
CA LYS A 14 -3.80 12.51 -2.49
C LYS A 14 -5.16 12.61 -1.82
N CYS A 15 -5.65 11.51 -1.27
CA CYS A 15 -7.01 11.45 -0.69
C CYS A 15 -7.02 11.22 0.82
N GLY A 16 -5.87 11.04 1.47
CA GLY A 16 -5.76 10.78 2.91
C GLY A 16 -6.20 9.38 3.34
N HIS A 17 -6.53 8.49 2.38
CA HIS A 17 -7.00 7.15 2.70
C HIS A 17 -5.88 6.30 3.31
N LYS A 18 -6.13 5.75 4.49
CA LYS A 18 -5.23 4.82 5.20
C LYS A 18 -5.46 3.40 4.73
N MET A 19 -4.38 2.66 4.50
CA MET A 19 -4.39 1.30 3.98
C MET A 19 -3.21 0.52 4.53
N ASN A 20 -3.41 -0.75 4.75
CA ASN A 20 -2.36 -1.67 5.19
C ASN A 20 -1.82 -2.45 3.99
N GLU A 21 -0.67 -3.10 4.14
CA GLU A 21 -0.03 -3.89 3.08
C GLU A 21 -0.99 -4.88 2.37
N LYS A 22 -1.97 -5.42 3.11
CA LYS A 22 -3.00 -6.34 2.59
C LYS A 22 -4.07 -5.65 1.75
N SER A 23 -4.37 -4.38 2.05
CA SER A 23 -5.37 -3.57 1.33
C SER A 23 -4.73 -2.65 0.29
N LEU A 24 -3.42 -2.74 0.09
CA LEU A 24 -2.73 -2.03 -0.95
C LEU A 24 -2.95 -2.69 -2.29
N GLY A 25 -3.36 -1.87 -3.25
CA GLY A 25 -3.39 -2.28 -4.64
C GLY A 25 -1.96 -2.56 -5.08
N SER A 26 -1.72 -3.80 -5.53
CA SER A 26 -0.41 -4.22 -6.01
C SER A 26 -0.55 -4.64 -7.47
N LYS A 27 0.00 -3.84 -8.39
CA LYS A 27 -0.01 -4.15 -9.82
C LYS A 27 1.37 -4.66 -10.20
N LYS A 28 1.45 -5.87 -10.75
CA LYS A 28 2.69 -6.37 -11.37
C LYS A 28 2.92 -5.58 -12.64
N ILE A 29 3.97 -4.77 -12.66
CA ILE A 29 4.41 -4.07 -13.86
C ILE A 29 5.75 -4.70 -14.25
N ASP A 30 5.80 -5.28 -15.44
CA ASP A 30 7.04 -5.71 -16.11
C ASP A 30 8.01 -6.56 -15.25
N GLY A 31 7.49 -7.57 -14.55
CA GLY A 31 8.30 -8.58 -13.84
C GLY A 31 9.13 -8.06 -12.64
N LYS A 32 9.20 -6.75 -12.39
CA LYS A 32 9.96 -6.14 -11.29
C LYS A 32 9.09 -5.16 -10.50
N TYR A 33 8.58 -5.70 -9.40
CA TYR A 33 8.03 -5.04 -8.22
C TYR A 33 6.71 -4.26 -8.35
N TYR A 34 5.93 -4.44 -7.29
CA TYR A 34 4.57 -3.98 -7.10
C TYR A 34 4.57 -2.46 -6.86
N ARG A 35 4.10 -1.69 -7.84
CA ARG A 35 3.82 -0.28 -7.59
C ARG A 35 2.60 -0.21 -6.69
N LEU A 36 2.82 0.24 -5.46
CA LEU A 36 1.78 0.45 -4.45
C LEU A 36 0.86 1.59 -4.89
N PHE A 37 -0.45 1.33 -4.93
CA PHE A 37 -1.44 2.36 -5.25
C PHE A 37 -2.61 2.37 -4.28
N CYS A 38 -3.19 3.55 -4.14
CA CYS A 38 -4.37 3.77 -3.34
C CYS A 38 -5.57 3.11 -4.00
N ILE A 39 -6.20 2.14 -3.33
CA ILE A 39 -7.40 1.47 -3.85
C ILE A 39 -8.61 2.42 -4.00
N ASN A 40 -8.63 3.52 -3.26
CA ASN A 40 -9.76 4.45 -3.23
C ASN A 40 -9.72 5.46 -4.39
N CYS A 41 -8.53 6.00 -4.70
CA CYS A 41 -8.39 7.02 -5.74
C CYS A 41 -7.48 6.62 -6.91
N GLY A 42 -6.82 5.45 -6.85
CA GLY A 42 -5.90 4.96 -7.86
C GLY A 42 -4.52 5.65 -7.88
N SER A 43 -4.28 6.66 -7.04
CA SER A 43 -2.98 7.34 -6.98
C SER A 43 -1.88 6.44 -6.42
N ASN A 44 -0.70 6.50 -7.02
CA ASN A 44 0.51 5.81 -6.57
C ASN A 44 1.35 6.66 -5.57
N GLU A 45 0.81 7.78 -5.09
CA GLU A 45 1.44 8.61 -4.06
C GLU A 45 0.97 8.14 -2.68
N VAL A 46 1.60 7.07 -2.20
CA VAL A 46 1.37 6.49 -0.87
C VAL A 46 2.66 6.55 -0.04
N LYS A 47 2.51 6.78 1.27
CA LYS A 47 3.63 6.88 2.22
C LYS A 47 3.39 5.93 3.39
N LEU A 48 4.42 5.19 3.79
CA LEU A 48 4.41 4.39 5.02
C LEU A 48 4.29 5.31 6.24
N ILE A 49 3.43 4.96 7.20
CA ILE A 49 3.21 5.70 8.44
C ILE A 49 3.64 4.91 9.67
#